data_AF-A0A9D1FAE6-F1
#
_entry.id   AF-A0A9D1FAE6-F1
#
_cell.length_a   1.000
_cell.length_b   1.000
_cell.length_c   1.000
_cell.angle_alpha   90.00
_cell.angle_beta   90.00
_cell.angle_gamma   90.00
#
_symmetry.space_group_name_H-M   'P 1'
#
loop_
_entity.id
_entity.type
_entity.pdbx_description
1 polymer ?
#
loop_
_entity_poly.entity_id
_entity_poly.type
_entity_poly.pdbx_seq_one_letter_code
_entity_poly.pdbx_strand_id
1 'polypeptide(L)'
;MSILDELIFDRTEPGRYDWRDFNRVGQAVAYIADELYKSGYKADVVTKTDWTRQNIQTRQQMEQYIQNIQKLRNILVYPPGAPDAPDTMRFLTFQRANDIERIVSILDTLLESLRRIYMRSGMPWAYAGVGYYIPEMTYVLCDSEGVVLQDEDGNTLTAR
;
A
#
# COMPACT_ATOMS: atom_id res chain seq x y z
N MET A 1 14.94 1.99 -6.98
CA MET A 1 13.77 1.76 -7.85
C MET A 1 13.03 0.60 -7.22
N SER A 2 11.78 0.81 -6.81
CA SER A 2 10.95 -0.23 -6.23
C SER A 2 10.51 -1.19 -7.33
N ILE A 3 10.33 -2.47 -7.00
CA ILE A 3 9.72 -3.44 -7.94
C ILE A 3 8.31 -2.99 -8.38
N LEU A 4 7.66 -2.14 -7.59
CA LEU A 4 6.36 -1.56 -7.89
C LEU A 4 6.42 -0.47 -8.97
N ASP A 5 7.57 0.18 -9.18
CA ASP A 5 7.77 1.18 -10.23
C ASP A 5 7.78 0.54 -11.63
N GLU A 6 7.92 -0.78 -11.71
CA GLU A 6 7.93 -1.54 -12.96
C GLU A 6 6.53 -1.99 -13.42
N LEU A 7 5.50 -1.74 -12.60
CA LEU A 7 4.10 -2.06 -12.94
C LEU A 7 3.59 -1.14 -14.05
N ILE A 8 2.86 -1.72 -15.00
CA ILE A 8 2.28 -1.06 -16.16
C ILE A 8 0.76 -1.25 -16.10
N PHE A 9 0.03 -0.14 -16.01
CA PHE A 9 -1.45 -0.16 -15.93
C PHE A 9 -2.11 0.84 -16.89
N ASP A 10 -1.33 1.41 -17.81
CA ASP A 10 -1.75 2.40 -18.80
C ASP A 10 -1.65 1.88 -20.24
N ARG A 11 -1.61 0.56 -20.43
CA ARG A 11 -1.59 -0.04 -21.78
C ARG A 11 -2.82 0.43 -22.57
N THR A 12 -2.59 1.14 -23.69
CA THR A 12 -3.63 1.68 -24.57
C THR A 12 -3.96 0.76 -25.74
N GLU A 13 -3.10 -0.22 -26.03
CA GLU A 13 -3.26 -1.17 -27.13
C GLU A 13 -3.15 -2.61 -26.64
N PRO A 14 -3.67 -3.60 -27.39
CA PRO A 14 -3.47 -5.02 -27.13
C PRO A 14 -1.98 -5.42 -27.26
N GLY A 15 -1.20 -5.16 -26.22
CA GLY A 15 0.11 -5.76 -26.01
C GLY A 15 -0.05 -7.21 -25.53
N ARG A 16 0.90 -8.09 -25.87
CA ARG A 16 0.91 -9.44 -25.30
C ARG A 16 1.22 -9.33 -23.81
N TYR A 17 0.26 -9.72 -22.98
CA TYR A 17 0.52 -10.06 -21.59
C TYR A 17 1.35 -11.35 -21.58
N ASP A 18 2.65 -11.24 -21.31
CA ASP A 18 3.62 -12.33 -21.48
C ASP A 18 4.30 -12.73 -20.16
N TRP A 19 5.25 -13.67 -20.26
CA TRP A 19 5.99 -14.20 -19.11
C TRP A 19 6.70 -13.11 -18.29
N ARG A 20 7.07 -11.97 -18.90
CA ARG A 20 7.68 -10.85 -18.18
C ARG A 20 6.65 -10.12 -17.33
N ASP A 21 5.44 -9.92 -17.85
CA ASP A 21 4.33 -9.35 -17.07
C ASP A 21 4.00 -10.24 -15.87
N PHE A 22 3.90 -11.55 -16.08
CA PHE A 22 3.68 -12.50 -14.98
C PHE A 22 4.77 -12.42 -13.90
N ASN A 23 6.04 -12.28 -14.29
CA ASN A 23 7.14 -12.13 -13.35
C ASN A 23 7.06 -10.81 -12.59
N ARG A 24 6.80 -9.69 -13.27
CA ARG A 24 6.66 -8.38 -12.62
C ARG A 24 5.55 -8.38 -11.59
N VAL A 25 4.35 -8.83 -11.97
CA VAL A 25 3.23 -8.89 -11.02
C VAL A 25 3.50 -9.91 -9.91
N GLY A 26 4.09 -11.07 -10.24
CA GLY A 26 4.46 -12.06 -9.23
C GLY A 26 5.42 -11.50 -8.18
N GLN A 27 6.44 -10.73 -8.60
CA GLN A 27 7.39 -10.10 -7.70
C GLN A 27 6.75 -8.97 -6.88
N ALA A 28 5.87 -8.17 -7.49
CA ALA A 28 5.11 -7.14 -6.79
C ALA A 28 4.17 -7.71 -5.71
N VAL A 29 3.45 -8.79 -6.03
CA VAL A 29 2.59 -9.52 -5.09
C VAL A 29 3.41 -10.09 -3.93
N ALA A 30 4.58 -10.65 -4.20
CA ALA A 30 5.49 -11.16 -3.16
C ALA A 30 6.00 -10.04 -2.25
N TYR A 31 6.39 -8.90 -2.83
CA TYR A 31 6.81 -7.71 -2.09
C TYR A 31 5.70 -7.18 -1.18
N ILE A 32 4.47 -7.02 -1.71
CA ILE A 32 3.33 -6.55 -0.91
C ILE A 32 2.97 -7.54 0.20
N ALA A 33 3.06 -8.85 -0.05
CA ALA A 33 2.81 -9.84 0.99
C ALA A 33 3.82 -9.74 2.15
N ASP A 34 5.09 -9.47 1.87
CA ASP A 34 6.11 -9.21 2.89
C ASP A 34 5.85 -7.91 3.66
N GLU A 35 5.45 -6.85 2.96
CA GLU A 35 5.10 -5.57 3.60
C GLU A 35 3.82 -5.63 4.44
N LEU A 36 2.84 -6.43 4.02
CA LEU A 36 1.67 -6.76 4.83
C LEU A 36 2.06 -7.52 6.09
N TYR A 37 2.96 -8.49 5.98
CA TYR A 37 3.46 -9.25 7.12
C TYR A 37 4.16 -8.35 8.15
N LYS A 38 5.01 -7.42 7.69
CA LYS A 38 5.64 -6.40 8.55
C LYS A 38 4.61 -5.49 9.24
N SER A 39 3.47 -5.26 8.58
CA SER A 39 2.37 -4.46 9.11
C SER A 39 1.40 -5.27 9.99
N GLY A 40 1.67 -6.56 10.23
CA GLY A 40 0.86 -7.45 11.08
C GLY A 40 -0.25 -8.21 10.37
N TYR A 41 -0.37 -8.08 9.04
CA TYR A 41 -1.36 -8.80 8.24
C TYR A 41 -0.75 -10.06 7.62
N LYS A 42 -1.44 -11.19 7.71
CA LYS A 42 -1.00 -12.44 7.09
C LYS A 42 -1.64 -12.63 5.72
N ALA A 43 -0.84 -12.56 4.66
CA ALA A 43 -1.23 -12.93 3.30
C ALA A 43 -0.69 -14.33 2.96
N ASP A 44 -1.58 -15.33 2.85
CA ASP A 44 -1.20 -16.67 2.43
C ASP A 44 -1.19 -16.79 0.90
N VAL A 45 -0.13 -16.29 0.28
CA VAL A 45 0.06 -16.26 -1.17
C VAL A 45 1.25 -17.12 -1.60
N VAL A 46 1.10 -17.84 -2.72
CA VAL A 46 2.17 -18.65 -3.31
C VAL A 46 2.50 -18.10 -4.69
N THR A 47 3.52 -17.26 -4.77
CA THR A 47 3.89 -16.54 -5.99
C THR A 47 4.99 -17.24 -6.76
N LYS A 48 4.79 -17.43 -8.07
CA LYS A 48 5.83 -17.87 -9.00
C LYS A 48 6.37 -16.66 -9.78
N THR A 49 7.69 -16.47 -9.79
CA THR A 49 8.38 -15.27 -10.33
C THR A 49 9.47 -15.59 -11.37
N ASP A 50 9.61 -16.86 -11.74
CA ASP A 50 10.62 -17.43 -12.64
C ASP A 50 9.96 -17.96 -13.94
N TRP A 51 8.92 -17.29 -14.43
CA TRP A 51 8.31 -17.62 -15.71
C TRP A 51 9.31 -17.43 -16.84
N THR A 52 9.46 -18.45 -17.69
CA THR A 52 10.28 -18.39 -18.89
C THR A 52 9.40 -18.38 -20.13
N ARG A 53 9.93 -17.93 -21.27
CA ARG A 53 9.22 -17.97 -22.56
C ARG A 53 8.76 -19.37 -22.96
N GLN A 54 9.46 -20.41 -22.51
CA GLN A 54 9.17 -21.80 -22.84
C GLN A 54 8.15 -22.44 -21.88
N ASN A 55 7.87 -21.80 -20.74
CA ASN A 55 6.89 -22.30 -19.78
C ASN A 55 5.48 -22.13 -20.36
N ILE A 56 4.83 -23.26 -20.66
CA ILE A 56 3.40 -23.28 -20.96
C ILE A 56 2.66 -23.10 -19.64
N GLN A 57 1.91 -22.01 -19.49
CA GLN A 57 1.13 -21.78 -18.29
C GLN A 57 0.05 -22.86 -18.17
N THR A 58 0.12 -23.65 -17.09
CA THR A 58 -0.93 -24.63 -16.81
C THR A 58 -2.14 -23.93 -16.22
N ARG A 59 -3.36 -24.41 -16.52
CA ARG A 59 -4.61 -23.86 -15.99
C ARG A 59 -4.58 -23.67 -14.47
N GLN A 60 -4.07 -24.66 -13.73
CA GLN A 60 -3.95 -24.61 -12.27
C GLN A 60 -3.05 -23.46 -11.79
N GLN A 61 -1.96 -23.17 -12.50
CA GLN A 61 -1.06 -22.06 -12.13
C GLN A 61 -1.73 -20.70 -12.35
N MET A 62 -2.56 -20.59 -13.38
CA MET A 62 -3.34 -19.39 -13.67
C MET A 62 -4.48 -19.16 -12.67
N GLU A 63 -5.14 -20.23 -12.24
CA GLU A 63 -6.11 -20.18 -11.15
C GLU A 63 -5.43 -19.76 -9.84
N GLN A 64 -4.27 -20.33 -9.50
CA GLN A 64 -3.49 -19.94 -8.32
C GLN A 64 -3.07 -18.46 -8.36
N TYR A 65 -2.63 -17.99 -9.52
CA TYR A 65 -2.22 -16.59 -9.70
C TYR A 65 -3.38 -15.62 -9.42
N ILE A 66 -4.57 -15.88 -9.97
CA ILE A 66 -5.77 -15.07 -9.71
C ILE A 66 -6.19 -15.15 -8.24
N GLN A 67 -6.16 -16.34 -7.64
CA GLN A 67 -6.48 -16.51 -6.23
C GLN A 67 -5.54 -15.71 -5.32
N ASN A 68 -4.25 -15.62 -5.64
CA ASN A 68 -3.31 -14.79 -4.88
C ASN A 68 -3.71 -13.31 -4.93
N ILE A 69 -4.08 -12.80 -6.11
CA ILE A 69 -4.53 -11.41 -6.28
C ILE A 69 -5.83 -11.17 -5.51
N GLN A 70 -6.80 -12.10 -5.60
CA GLN A 70 -8.06 -12.01 -4.85
C GLN A 70 -7.81 -12.03 -3.34
N LYS A 71 -6.94 -12.91 -2.85
CA LYS A 71 -6.54 -12.95 -1.44
C LYS A 71 -5.96 -11.61 -1.00
N LEU A 72 -5.00 -11.04 -1.74
CA LEU A 72 -4.46 -9.72 -1.42
C LEU A 72 -5.52 -8.61 -1.47
N ARG A 73 -6.38 -8.64 -2.48
CA ARG A 73 -7.48 -7.69 -2.68
C ARG A 73 -8.49 -7.67 -1.53
N ASN A 74 -8.64 -8.81 -0.86
CA ASN A 74 -9.59 -9.00 0.24
C ASN A 74 -9.02 -8.71 1.64
N ILE A 75 -7.71 -8.45 1.78
CA ILE A 75 -7.10 -8.16 3.09
C ILE A 75 -7.50 -6.78 3.59
N LEU A 76 -7.55 -5.79 2.69
CA LEU A 76 -7.86 -4.40 3.02
C LEU A 76 -9.11 -3.94 2.27
N VAL A 77 -9.79 -2.94 2.83
CA VAL A 77 -10.91 -2.26 2.16
C VAL A 77 -10.35 -1.27 1.15
N TYR A 78 -10.83 -1.34 -0.09
CA TYR A 78 -10.36 -0.47 -1.17
C TYR A 78 -11.27 0.74 -1.34
N PRO A 79 -10.74 1.83 -1.94
CA PRO A 79 -11.55 2.99 -2.26
C PRO A 79 -12.66 2.65 -3.26
N PRO A 80 -13.78 3.38 -3.22
CA PRO A 80 -14.86 3.21 -4.19
C PRO A 80 -14.34 3.44 -5.61
N GLY A 81 -14.74 2.57 -6.54
CA GLY A 81 -14.30 2.63 -7.95
C GLY A 81 -12.95 1.96 -8.23
N ALA A 82 -12.33 1.30 -7.24
CA ALA A 82 -11.21 0.40 -7.50
C ALA A 82 -11.68 -0.80 -8.34
N PRO A 83 -10.87 -1.27 -9.30
CA PRO A 83 -11.22 -2.45 -10.09
C PRO A 83 -11.28 -3.70 -9.23
N ASP A 84 -12.16 -4.62 -9.63
CA ASP A 84 -12.27 -5.94 -9.03
C ASP A 84 -11.26 -6.90 -9.65
N ALA A 85 -10.79 -7.84 -8.84
CA ALA A 85 -9.92 -8.90 -9.33
C ALA A 85 -10.71 -9.79 -10.30
N PRO A 86 -10.18 -10.11 -11.49
CA PRO A 86 -10.90 -10.93 -12.44
C PRO A 86 -11.13 -12.34 -11.91
N ASP A 87 -12.28 -12.94 -12.22
CA ASP A 87 -12.62 -14.30 -11.78
C ASP A 87 -11.75 -15.38 -12.45
N THR A 88 -11.32 -15.13 -13.69
CA THR A 88 -10.55 -16.08 -14.47
C THR A 88 -9.52 -15.39 -15.36
N MET A 89 -8.44 -16.12 -15.63
CA MET A 89 -7.44 -15.75 -16.65
C MET A 89 -7.92 -15.94 -18.09
N ARG A 90 -9.11 -16.52 -18.30
CA ARG A 90 -9.62 -16.80 -19.64
C ARG A 90 -10.07 -15.49 -20.29
N PHE A 91 -9.58 -15.23 -21.51
CA PHE A 91 -9.84 -13.99 -22.24
C PHE A 91 -9.40 -12.73 -21.49
N LEU A 92 -8.17 -12.74 -20.97
CA LEU A 92 -7.56 -11.54 -20.39
C LEU A 92 -7.41 -10.48 -21.49
N THR A 93 -8.23 -9.42 -21.44
CA THR A 93 -8.02 -8.22 -22.25
C THR A 93 -6.88 -7.40 -21.63
N PHE A 94 -6.24 -6.54 -22.42
CA PHE A 94 -5.20 -5.63 -21.90
C PHE A 94 -5.74 -4.72 -20.78
N GLN A 95 -7.03 -4.37 -20.81
CA GLN A 95 -7.72 -3.66 -19.72
C GLN A 95 -7.71 -4.47 -18.42
N ARG A 96 -8.08 -5.75 -18.47
CA ARG A 96 -8.03 -6.64 -17.29
C ARG A 96 -6.61 -6.85 -16.76
N ALA A 97 -5.61 -6.84 -17.65
CA ALA A 97 -4.21 -6.87 -17.23
C ALA A 97 -3.83 -5.59 -16.46
N ASN A 98 -4.24 -4.43 -16.97
CA ASN A 98 -4.04 -3.16 -16.29
C ASN A 98 -4.75 -3.11 -14.93
N ASP A 99 -5.97 -3.67 -14.84
CA ASP A 99 -6.73 -3.74 -13.60
C ASP A 99 -5.98 -4.55 -12.52
N ILE A 100 -5.36 -5.67 -12.89
CA ILE A 100 -4.54 -6.49 -11.98
C ILE A 100 -3.37 -5.67 -11.41
N GLU A 101 -2.64 -4.96 -12.26
CA GLU A 101 -1.48 -4.17 -11.83
C GLU A 101 -1.91 -2.95 -11.01
N ARG A 102 -3.06 -2.36 -11.34
CA ARG A 102 -3.67 -1.27 -10.58
C ARG A 102 -4.12 -1.71 -9.19
N ILE A 103 -4.68 -2.92 -9.05
CA ILE A 103 -5.03 -3.51 -7.74
C ILE A 103 -3.80 -3.55 -6.83
N VAL A 104 -2.69 -4.07 -7.36
CA VAL A 104 -1.42 -4.19 -6.63
C VAL A 104 -0.87 -2.81 -6.26
N SER A 105 -0.90 -1.83 -7.17
CA SER A 105 -0.48 -0.45 -6.89
C SER A 105 -1.35 0.24 -5.82
N ILE A 106 -2.67 0.04 -5.84
CA ILE A 106 -3.57 0.61 -4.84
C ILE A 106 -3.29 0.01 -3.45
N LEU A 107 -2.97 -1.28 -3.34
CA LEU A 107 -2.60 -1.89 -2.05
C LEU A 107 -1.39 -1.22 -1.43
N ASP A 108 -0.37 -0.95 -2.23
CA ASP A 108 0.83 -0.28 -1.74
C ASP A 108 0.49 1.12 -1.20
N THR A 109 -0.32 1.89 -1.94
CA THR A 109 -0.81 3.19 -1.48
C THR A 109 -1.62 3.10 -0.17
N LEU A 110 -2.45 2.05 -0.02
CA LEU A 110 -3.20 1.80 1.21
C LEU A 110 -2.27 1.42 2.37
N LEU A 111 -1.24 0.61 2.12
CA LEU A 111 -0.23 0.25 3.12
C LEU A 111 0.57 1.45 3.58
N GLU A 112 1.01 2.32 2.65
CA GLU A 112 1.67 3.57 3.01
C GLU A 112 0.76 4.47 3.86
N SER A 113 -0.52 4.55 3.50
CA SER A 113 -1.51 5.30 4.26
C SER A 113 -1.70 4.71 5.66
N LEU A 114 -1.77 3.39 5.79
CA LEU A 114 -1.82 2.70 7.08
C LEU A 114 -0.58 2.99 7.93
N ARG A 115 0.63 2.92 7.36
CA ARG A 115 1.87 3.28 8.08
C ARG A 115 1.83 4.72 8.59
N ARG A 116 1.38 5.66 7.76
CA ARG A 116 1.21 7.07 8.16
C ARG A 116 0.15 7.23 9.25
N ILE A 117 -0.97 6.51 9.17
CA ILE A 117 -2.01 6.51 10.20
C ILE A 117 -1.50 5.89 11.50
N TYR A 118 -0.74 4.79 11.47
CA TYR A 118 -0.14 4.20 12.67
C TYR A 118 0.83 5.19 13.35
N MET A 119 1.68 5.88 12.60
CA MET A 119 2.50 6.97 13.17
C MET A 119 1.62 8.08 13.77
N ARG A 120 0.55 8.48 13.08
CA ARG A 120 -0.41 9.50 13.55
C ARG A 120 -1.31 9.03 14.70
N SER A 121 -1.51 7.73 14.86
CA SER A 121 -2.34 7.07 15.89
C SER A 121 -1.50 6.61 17.09
N GLY A 122 -0.17 6.55 16.94
CA GLY A 122 0.78 6.69 18.03
C GLY A 122 0.93 8.15 18.47
N MET A 123 0.70 9.13 17.57
CA MET A 123 0.68 10.57 17.89
C MET A 123 -0.48 11.13 18.74
N PRO A 124 -1.62 10.47 19.04
CA PRO A 124 -2.58 10.96 20.04
C PRO A 124 -2.06 10.69 21.46
N TRP A 125 -1.11 9.75 21.63
CA TRP A 125 -0.35 9.54 22.86
C TRP A 125 1.02 10.23 22.82
N ALA A 126 1.63 10.40 21.63
CA ALA A 126 2.71 11.36 21.42
C ALA A 126 2.21 12.80 21.21
N TYR A 127 0.93 13.05 21.48
CA TYR A 127 0.42 14.34 21.95
C TYR A 127 0.48 14.37 23.49
N ALA A 128 1.46 13.68 24.06
CA ALA A 128 2.49 14.31 24.85
C ALA A 128 3.72 14.62 23.94
N GLY A 129 3.62 15.64 23.07
CA GLY A 129 4.76 16.20 22.33
C GLY A 129 4.85 15.98 20.81
N VAL A 130 4.07 16.73 20.02
CA VAL A 130 4.62 17.35 18.79
C VAL A 130 5.20 18.70 19.18
N GLY A 131 6.35 18.66 19.85
CA GLY A 131 7.25 19.79 19.84
C GLY A 131 7.92 19.84 18.48
N TYR A 132 7.77 20.94 17.75
CA TYR A 132 8.96 21.48 17.10
C TYR A 132 10.02 21.56 18.20
N TYR A 133 11.22 20.99 17.98
CA TYR A 133 12.32 21.17 18.93
C TYR A 133 12.70 22.66 18.91
N ILE A 134 12.09 23.44 19.79
CA ILE A 134 12.48 24.79 20.15
C ILE A 134 13.12 24.62 21.53
N PRO A 135 14.44 24.82 21.67
CA PRO A 135 15.23 24.30 22.79
C PRO A 135 14.89 24.86 24.19
N GLU A 136 13.88 25.71 24.34
CA GLU A 136 13.60 26.50 25.55
C GLU A 136 12.12 26.42 26.03
N MET A 137 11.28 25.51 25.52
CA MET A 137 9.85 25.47 25.86
C MET A 137 9.50 24.38 26.90
N THR A 138 8.94 24.77 28.05
CA THR A 138 8.73 23.84 29.19
C THR A 138 7.26 23.40 29.40
N TYR A 139 6.22 24.17 29.04
CA TYR A 139 4.81 23.73 29.24
C TYR A 139 3.80 24.20 28.17
N VAL A 140 2.85 23.32 27.83
CA VAL A 140 1.68 23.61 26.97
C VAL A 140 0.41 23.31 27.75
N LEU A 141 -0.43 24.33 27.95
CA LEU A 141 -1.72 24.19 28.62
C LEU A 141 -2.85 24.33 27.60
N CYS A 142 -3.82 23.42 27.64
CA CYS A 142 -4.99 23.43 26.76
C CYS A 142 -6.24 23.58 27.63
N ASP A 143 -6.97 24.68 27.47
CA ASP A 143 -8.25 24.93 28.12
C ASP A 143 -9.40 24.97 27.09
N SER A 144 -10.62 25.22 27.55
CA SER A 144 -11.81 25.25 26.67
C SER A 144 -11.83 26.42 25.68
N GLU A 145 -10.90 27.37 25.77
CA GLU A 145 -10.82 28.55 24.90
C GLU A 145 -9.63 28.52 23.93
N GLY A 146 -8.63 27.66 24.14
CA GLY A 146 -7.57 27.40 23.17
C GLY A 146 -6.28 26.81 23.76
N VAL A 147 -5.21 26.84 22.96
CA VAL A 147 -3.86 26.43 23.37
C VAL A 147 -3.07 27.67 23.75
N VAL A 148 -2.59 27.73 24.99
CA VAL A 148 -1.74 28.83 25.49
C VAL A 148 -0.35 28.29 25.81
N LEU A 149 0.67 29.00 25.35
CA LEU A 149 2.08 28.64 25.52
C LEU A 149 2.69 29.48 26.65
N GLN A 150 3.39 28.88 27.61
CA GLN A 150 4.03 29.61 28.71
C GLN A 150 5.52 29.23 28.90
N ASP A 151 6.33 30.18 29.38
CA ASP A 151 7.72 29.96 29.78
C ASP A 151 7.85 29.35 31.20
N GLU A 152 9.08 29.11 31.66
CA GLU A 152 9.37 28.53 32.98
C GLU A 152 9.00 29.45 34.17
N ASP A 153 8.79 30.73 33.91
CA ASP A 153 8.36 31.75 34.87
C ASP A 153 6.83 31.99 34.84
N GLY A 154 6.10 31.31 33.95
CA GLY A 154 4.65 31.37 33.82
C GLY A 154 4.12 32.49 32.90
N ASN A 155 4.96 33.11 32.07
CA ASN A 155 4.54 34.16 31.14
C ASN A 155 4.02 33.57 29.83
N THR A 156 2.91 34.13 29.32
CA THR A 156 2.29 33.68 28.08
C THR A 156 3.04 34.15 26.83
N LEU A 157 3.48 33.21 26.00
CA LEU A 157 4.15 33.44 24.73
C LEU A 157 3.11 33.59 23.61
N THR A 158 2.97 34.81 23.08
CA THR A 158 2.14 35.08 21.90
C THR A 158 3.00 35.17 20.65
N ALA A 159 2.66 34.39 19.62
CA ALA A 159 3.28 34.51 18.30
C ALA A 159 2.82 35.82 17.65
N ARG A 160 3.77 36.63 17.19
CA ARG A 160 3.52 37.89 16.49
C ARG A 160 3.33 37.68 15.00
#